data_AF-A0A857J8S7-F1
#
_entry.id   AF-A0A857J8S7-F1
#
_cell.length_a   1.000
_cell.length_b   1.000
_cell.length_c   1.000
_cell.angle_alpha   90.00
_cell.angle_beta   90.00
_cell.angle_gamma   90.00
#
_symmetry.space_group_name_H-M   'P 1'
#
loop_
_entity.id
_entity.type
_entity.pdbx_description
1 polymer ?
#
loop_
_entity_poly.entity_id
_entity_poly.type
_entity_poly.pdbx_seq_one_letter_code
_entity_poly.pdbx_strand_id
1 'polypeptide(L)'
;MRHLEFPTFRAAWRRIVAAVATSVLGVAMLHTAEDLRRYVAQAPSFVRNQDRAEVRVQAIFIAVIFLLLLVEPLYYVYTVPGAMIAKVASTAPSEWCITGAFGLCFASMLPHLWTLLFRPDLLDQKGYRIAATFSALGASVTWIVLANLAIPMDVGGLEWAYGIRALATLCIAGIYAFSVNSQQLREVMYAPHD
;
A
#
# COMPACT_ATOMS: atom_id res chain seq x y z
N MET A 1 0.38 -38.91 -3.31
CA MET A 1 0.13 -37.46 -3.22
C MET A 1 1.20 -36.77 -4.05
N ARG A 2 0.83 -36.06 -5.11
CA ARG A 2 1.80 -35.38 -5.99
C ARG A 2 2.36 -34.17 -5.23
N HIS A 3 3.68 -34.10 -5.10
CA HIS A 3 4.36 -32.88 -4.64
C HIS A 3 4.00 -31.76 -5.61
N LEU A 4 3.13 -30.85 -5.18
CA LEU A 4 2.96 -29.56 -5.85
C LEU A 4 4.30 -28.84 -5.67
N GLU A 5 5.09 -28.79 -6.73
CA GLU A 5 6.26 -27.90 -6.80
C GLU A 5 5.74 -26.47 -6.78
N PHE A 6 5.54 -25.93 -5.58
CA PHE A 6 5.31 -24.51 -5.44
C PHE A 6 6.54 -23.79 -5.97
N PRO A 7 6.38 -22.79 -6.88
CA PRO A 7 7.51 -21.97 -7.28
C PRO A 7 8.21 -21.48 -6.01
N THR A 8 9.54 -21.58 -5.97
CA THR A 8 10.31 -21.11 -4.81
C THR A 8 9.83 -19.71 -4.44
N PHE A 9 9.58 -19.45 -3.15
CA PHE A 9 9.00 -18.19 -2.66
C PHE A 9 9.67 -16.98 -3.33
N ARG A 10 11.00 -16.99 -3.47
CA ARG A 10 11.79 -15.98 -4.19
C ARG A 10 11.37 -15.75 -5.65
N ALA A 11 11.05 -16.80 -6.40
CA ALA A 11 10.64 -16.72 -7.80
C ALA A 11 9.21 -16.16 -7.96
N ALA A 12 8.26 -16.63 -7.13
CA ALA A 12 6.92 -16.05 -7.08
C ALA A 12 6.98 -14.57 -6.70
N TRP A 13 7.87 -14.24 -5.77
CA TRP A 13 8.04 -12.90 -5.25
C TRP A 13 8.63 -11.90 -6.22
N ARG A 14 9.70 -12.27 -6.94
CA ARG A 14 10.28 -11.43 -8.00
C ARG A 14 9.24 -11.04 -9.06
N ARG A 15 8.32 -11.95 -9.38
CA ARG A 15 7.23 -11.71 -10.33
C ARG A 15 6.19 -10.73 -9.79
N ILE A 16 5.81 -10.86 -8.51
CA ILE A 16 4.86 -9.95 -7.85
C ILE A 16 5.46 -8.55 -7.75
N VAL A 17 6.70 -8.41 -7.25
CA VAL A 17 7.38 -7.12 -7.13
C VAL A 17 7.55 -6.44 -8.50
N ALA A 18 7.91 -7.20 -9.54
CA ALA A 18 8.00 -6.67 -10.90
C ALA A 18 6.63 -6.19 -11.42
N ALA A 19 5.56 -6.97 -11.23
CA ALA A 19 4.22 -6.58 -11.66
C ALA A 19 3.71 -5.30 -10.97
N VAL A 20 4.03 -5.13 -9.69
CA VAL A 20 3.72 -3.94 -8.90
C VAL A 20 4.49 -2.73 -9.37
N ALA A 21 5.81 -2.87 -9.55
CA ALA A 21 6.64 -1.78 -10.05
C ALA A 21 6.10 -1.29 -11.41
N THR A 22 5.71 -2.20 -12.30
CA THR A 22 5.12 -1.87 -13.60
C THR A 22 3.75 -1.21 -13.50
N SER A 23 2.92 -1.55 -12.51
CA SER A 23 1.59 -0.94 -12.33
C SER A 23 1.60 0.41 -11.62
N VAL A 24 2.57 0.64 -10.72
CA VAL A 24 2.83 1.95 -10.11
C VAL A 24 3.53 2.91 -11.10
N LEU A 25 4.42 2.38 -11.96
CA LEU A 25 5.12 3.16 -12.98
C LEU A 25 4.35 3.28 -14.32
N GLY A 26 3.32 2.46 -14.55
CA GLY A 26 2.56 2.43 -15.81
C GLY A 26 1.77 3.70 -16.12
N VAL A 27 1.64 4.62 -15.16
CA VAL A 27 1.10 5.97 -15.37
C VAL A 27 2.06 6.83 -16.21
N ALA A 28 3.33 6.44 -16.32
CA ALA A 28 4.35 7.16 -17.09
C ALA A 28 4.26 6.96 -18.62
N MET A 29 3.32 6.15 -19.14
CA MET A 29 3.16 5.85 -20.58
C MET A 29 1.95 6.53 -21.25
N LEU A 30 1.27 7.46 -20.58
CA LEU A 30 0.18 8.23 -21.19
C LEU A 30 0.78 9.48 -21.88
N HIS A 31 1.28 9.30 -23.10
CA HIS A 31 2.00 10.33 -23.84
C HIS A 31 1.08 11.30 -24.61
N THR A 32 -0.22 10.96 -24.79
CA THR A 32 -1.18 11.81 -25.51
C THR A 32 -2.49 12.01 -24.74
N ALA A 33 -3.14 13.16 -24.96
CA ALA A 33 -4.43 13.47 -24.35
C ALA A 33 -5.56 12.50 -24.78
N GLU A 34 -5.42 11.85 -25.93
CA GLU A 34 -6.40 10.90 -26.44
C GLU A 34 -6.29 9.50 -25.81
N ASP A 35 -5.05 9.03 -25.56
CA ASP A 35 -4.81 7.81 -24.78
C ASP A 35 -5.35 7.96 -23.36
N LEU A 36 -5.16 9.15 -22.78
CA LEU A 36 -5.72 9.51 -21.49
C LEU A 36 -7.25 9.40 -21.49
N ARG A 37 -7.92 10.01 -22.47
CA ARG A 37 -9.40 9.97 -22.63
C ARG A 37 -9.93 8.55 -22.81
N ARG A 38 -9.26 7.70 -23.61
CA ARG A 38 -9.66 6.29 -23.79
C ARG A 38 -9.48 5.48 -22.52
N TYR A 39 -8.37 5.69 -21.80
CA TYR A 39 -8.16 5.06 -20.50
C TYR A 39 -9.24 5.48 -19.49
N VAL A 40 -9.63 6.76 -19.43
CA VAL A 40 -10.73 7.22 -18.57
C VAL A 40 -12.05 6.55 -18.91
N ALA A 41 -12.37 6.44 -20.20
CA ALA A 41 -13.62 5.84 -20.66
C ALA A 41 -13.72 4.34 -20.36
N GLN A 42 -12.58 3.64 -20.28
CA GLN A 42 -12.49 2.20 -20.07
C GLN A 42 -12.14 1.80 -18.63
N ALA A 43 -11.58 2.72 -17.83
CA ALA A 43 -11.27 2.46 -16.44
C ALA A 43 -12.58 2.19 -15.68
N PRO A 44 -12.64 1.13 -14.85
CA PRO A 44 -13.81 0.83 -14.04
C PRO A 44 -14.06 2.01 -13.11
N SER A 45 -15.00 2.88 -13.48
CA SER A 45 -15.20 4.14 -12.78
C SER A 45 -15.76 3.87 -11.40
N PHE A 46 -14.93 4.01 -10.36
CA PHE A 46 -15.45 4.32 -9.03
C PHE A 46 -16.10 5.70 -9.11
N VAL A 47 -17.43 5.66 -9.15
CA VAL A 47 -18.45 6.72 -9.11
C VAL A 47 -17.94 8.14 -9.43
N ARG A 48 -18.47 8.67 -10.54
CA ARG A 48 -18.33 10.05 -11.06
C ARG A 48 -18.47 11.16 -9.99
N ASN A 49 -19.11 10.88 -8.84
CA ASN A 49 -19.17 11.73 -7.65
C ASN A 49 -18.43 11.06 -6.47
N GLN A 50 -17.15 11.38 -6.25
CA GLN A 50 -16.40 10.95 -5.05
C GLN A 50 -16.78 11.76 -3.78
N ASP A 51 -17.64 12.77 -3.92
CA ASP A 51 -18.17 13.56 -2.80
C ASP A 51 -19.36 12.87 -2.09
N ARG A 52 -19.69 11.64 -2.49
CA ARG A 52 -20.68 10.82 -1.79
C ARG A 52 -20.08 10.38 -0.47
N ALA A 53 -20.79 10.68 0.63
CA ALA A 53 -20.42 10.30 1.99
C ALA A 53 -20.03 8.80 2.08
N GLU A 54 -20.68 7.94 1.31
CA GLU A 54 -20.40 6.50 1.19
C GLU A 54 -18.94 6.18 0.78
N VAL A 55 -18.42 6.85 -0.25
CA VAL A 55 -17.06 6.63 -0.76
C VAL A 55 -16.03 7.12 0.25
N ARG A 56 -16.32 8.26 0.90
CA ARG A 56 -15.47 8.80 1.96
C ARG A 56 -15.43 7.88 3.17
N VAL A 57 -16.58 7.36 3.60
CA VAL A 57 -16.67 6.38 4.69
C VAL A 57 -15.87 5.12 4.36
N GLN A 58 -15.98 4.61 3.13
CA GLN A 58 -15.18 3.47 2.69
C GLN A 58 -13.67 3.77 2.72
N ALA A 59 -13.24 4.95 2.25
CA ALA A 59 -11.84 5.36 2.31
C ALA A 59 -11.33 5.51 3.75
N ILE A 60 -12.15 6.06 4.66
CA ILE A 60 -11.84 6.12 6.10
C ILE A 60 -11.65 4.72 6.66
N PHE A 61 -12.55 3.78 6.36
CA PHE A 61 -12.42 2.40 6.84
C PHE A 61 -11.14 1.74 6.35
N ILE A 62 -10.80 1.88 5.07
CA ILE A 62 -9.55 1.33 4.52
C ILE A 62 -8.34 1.99 5.19
N ALA A 63 -8.36 3.31 5.39
CA ALA A 63 -7.30 4.04 6.06
C ALA A 63 -7.10 3.60 7.52
N VAL A 64 -8.18 3.45 8.27
CA VAL A 64 -8.14 2.99 9.67
C VAL A 64 -7.65 1.55 9.76
N ILE A 65 -8.15 0.64 8.92
CA ILE A 65 -7.68 -0.75 8.87
C ILE A 65 -6.18 -0.79 8.56
N PHE A 66 -5.73 0.01 7.59
CA PHE A 66 -4.32 0.09 7.25
C PHE A 66 -3.47 0.63 8.40
N LEU A 67 -3.91 1.67 9.11
CA LEU A 67 -3.21 2.16 10.30
C LEU A 67 -3.14 1.10 11.39
N LEU A 68 -4.21 0.33 11.63
CA LEU A 68 -4.19 -0.78 12.59
C LEU A 68 -3.17 -1.86 12.20
N LEU A 69 -3.05 -2.17 10.89
CA LEU A 69 -2.02 -3.08 10.37
C LEU A 69 -0.58 -2.55 10.55
N LEU A 70 -0.40 -1.23 10.70
CA LEU A 70 0.89 -0.60 10.99
C LEU A 70 1.15 -0.50 12.50
N VAL A 71 0.11 -0.28 13.31
CA VAL A 71 0.22 -0.22 14.77
C VAL A 71 0.50 -1.59 15.37
N GLU A 72 -0.14 -2.64 14.85
CA GLU A 72 0.04 -4.01 15.33
C GLU A 72 1.53 -4.43 15.41
N PRO A 73 2.36 -4.34 14.34
CA PRO A 73 3.77 -4.71 14.43
C PRO A 73 4.56 -3.80 15.38
N LEU A 74 4.28 -2.50 15.43
CA LEU A 74 4.92 -1.57 16.37
C LEU A 74 4.63 -1.94 17.82
N TYR A 75 3.35 -2.23 18.12
CA TYR A 75 2.91 -2.67 19.43
C TYR A 75 3.63 -3.94 19.85
N TYR A 76 3.65 -4.98 19.00
CA TYR A 76 4.29 -6.24 19.35
C TYR A 76 5.80 -6.13 19.56
N VAL A 77 6.48 -5.32 18.74
CA VAL A 77 7.92 -5.06 18.90
C VAL A 77 8.23 -4.43 20.26
N TYR A 78 7.45 -3.43 20.70
CA TYR A 78 7.74 -2.71 21.95
C TYR A 78 7.18 -3.34 23.22
N THR A 79 6.06 -4.06 23.13
CA THR A 79 5.29 -4.47 24.33
C THR A 79 5.25 -5.96 24.56
N VAL A 80 5.53 -6.78 23.53
CA VAL A 80 5.45 -8.25 23.62
C VAL A 80 6.78 -8.86 23.19
N PRO A 81 7.79 -8.89 24.07
CA PRO A 81 9.14 -9.38 23.73
C PRO A 81 9.18 -10.86 23.30
N GLY A 82 8.14 -11.64 23.62
CA GLY A 82 7.99 -13.02 23.15
C GLY A 82 7.44 -13.17 21.74
N ALA A 83 6.94 -12.09 21.12
CA ALA A 83 6.29 -12.14 19.82
C ALA A 83 7.28 -12.52 18.71
N MET A 84 6.82 -13.35 17.77
CA MET A 84 7.66 -13.79 16.65
C MET A 84 8.16 -12.63 15.80
N ILE A 85 7.39 -11.56 15.67
CA ILE A 85 7.81 -10.36 14.93
C ILE A 85 8.95 -9.61 15.61
N ALA A 86 8.97 -9.53 16.93
CA ALA A 86 10.08 -8.94 17.69
C ALA A 86 11.35 -9.78 17.50
N LYS A 87 11.21 -11.12 17.59
CA LYS A 87 12.33 -12.04 17.34
C LYS A 87 12.87 -11.91 15.91
N VAL A 88 12.01 -11.83 14.90
CA VAL A 88 12.43 -11.64 13.50
C VAL A 88 13.07 -10.26 13.30
N ALA A 89 12.50 -9.19 13.89
CA ALA A 89 13.08 -7.85 13.78
C ALA A 89 14.48 -7.76 14.41
N SER A 90 14.72 -8.52 15.49
CA SER A 90 16.03 -8.60 16.15
C SER A 90 17.13 -9.26 15.31
N THR A 91 16.79 -9.96 14.22
CA THR A 91 17.78 -10.53 13.28
C THR A 91 18.23 -9.51 12.22
N ALA A 92 17.55 -8.36 12.12
CA ALA A 92 17.98 -7.27 11.27
C ALA A 92 19.27 -6.62 11.83
N PRO A 93 20.07 -5.93 11.00
CA PRO A 93 21.24 -5.17 11.47
C PRO A 93 20.90 -4.14 12.55
N SER A 94 19.66 -3.63 12.54
CA SER A 94 19.10 -2.78 13.58
C SER A 94 17.58 -2.92 13.60
N GLU A 95 17.05 -3.27 14.78
CA GLU A 95 15.60 -3.36 15.02
C GLU A 95 14.91 -2.02 14.77
N TRP A 96 15.59 -0.91 15.09
CA TRP A 96 15.09 0.46 14.85
C TRP A 96 14.81 0.76 13.39
N CYS A 97 15.47 0.07 12.44
CA CYS A 97 15.16 0.24 11.02
C CYS A 97 13.77 -0.29 10.68
N ILE A 98 13.37 -1.43 11.25
CA ILE A 98 12.04 -2.02 11.03
C ILE A 98 10.98 -1.14 11.69
N THR A 99 11.22 -0.75 12.94
CA THR A 99 10.27 0.06 13.70
C THR A 99 10.14 1.48 13.13
N GLY A 100 11.25 2.07 12.69
CA GLY A 100 11.27 3.33 11.97
C GLY A 100 10.53 3.26 10.65
N ALA A 101 10.68 2.18 9.87
CA ALA A 101 9.97 2.02 8.61
C ALA A 101 8.44 1.96 8.79
N PHE A 102 7.94 1.13 9.72
CA PHE A 102 6.51 1.11 10.05
C PHE A 102 6.02 2.44 10.64
N GLY A 103 6.81 3.07 11.51
CA GLY A 103 6.50 4.37 12.11
C GLY A 103 6.39 5.50 11.07
N LEU A 104 7.29 5.55 10.09
CA LEU A 104 7.24 6.50 8.99
C LEU A 104 6.04 6.26 8.07
N CYS A 105 5.70 4.99 7.79
CA CYS A 105 4.48 4.64 7.06
C CYS A 105 3.24 5.11 7.84
N PHE A 106 3.19 4.87 9.15
CA PHE A 106 2.10 5.32 10.00
C PHE A 106 1.95 6.84 9.97
N ALA A 107 3.04 7.57 10.21
CA ALA A 107 3.04 9.04 10.23
C ALA A 107 2.65 9.65 8.88
N SER A 108 3.13 9.10 7.76
CA SER A 108 2.79 9.58 6.41
C SER A 108 1.33 9.33 6.00
N MET A 109 0.66 8.37 6.64
CA MET A 109 -0.76 8.09 6.41
C MET A 109 -1.70 9.01 7.19
N LEU A 110 -1.25 9.58 8.32
CA LEU A 110 -2.06 10.44 9.18
C LEU A 110 -2.63 11.68 8.47
N PRO A 111 -1.88 12.43 7.64
CA PRO A 111 -2.44 13.55 6.89
C PRO A 111 -3.60 13.16 5.98
N HIS A 112 -3.55 11.96 5.37
CA HIS A 112 -4.64 11.46 4.53
C HIS A 112 -5.89 11.11 5.35
N LEU A 113 -5.73 10.44 6.49
CA LEU A 113 -6.87 10.16 7.36
C LEU A 113 -7.47 11.45 7.95
N TRP A 114 -6.62 12.40 8.35
CA TRP A 114 -7.05 13.69 8.87
C TRP A 114 -7.90 14.46 7.85
N THR A 115 -7.45 14.52 6.59
CA THR A 115 -8.21 15.17 5.52
C THR A 115 -9.53 14.46 5.23
N LEU A 116 -9.54 13.12 5.23
CA LEU A 116 -10.77 12.34 5.09
C LEU A 116 -11.80 12.62 6.20
N LEU A 117 -11.36 12.85 7.43
CA LEU A 117 -12.24 13.04 8.59
C LEU A 117 -12.73 14.49 8.75
N PHE A 118 -11.82 15.46 8.64
CA PHE A 118 -12.08 16.84 9.08
C PHE A 118 -12.12 17.86 7.96
N ARG A 119 -11.41 17.58 6.84
CA ARG A 119 -11.23 18.54 5.75
C ARG A 119 -11.43 17.86 4.39
N PRO A 120 -12.65 17.38 4.11
CA PRO A 120 -12.95 16.71 2.86
C PRO A 120 -12.79 17.63 1.65
N ASP A 121 -12.89 18.94 1.85
CA ASP A 121 -12.58 19.99 0.86
C ASP A 121 -11.15 19.90 0.31
N LEU A 122 -10.22 19.34 1.08
CA LEU A 122 -8.82 19.16 0.69
C LEU A 122 -8.55 17.81 0.02
N LEU A 123 -9.56 16.95 -0.15
CA LEU A 123 -9.40 15.66 -0.84
C LEU A 123 -9.08 15.82 -2.32
N ASP A 124 -9.28 17.02 -2.88
CA ASP A 124 -8.83 17.41 -4.21
C ASP A 124 -7.31 17.52 -4.33
N GLN A 125 -6.60 17.63 -3.21
CA GLN A 125 -5.15 17.69 -3.21
C GLN A 125 -4.53 16.29 -3.34
N LYS A 126 -3.83 16.07 -4.47
CA LYS A 126 -3.12 14.81 -4.78
C LYS A 126 -2.10 14.41 -3.72
N GLY A 127 -1.48 15.37 -3.03
CA GLY A 127 -0.38 15.14 -2.11
C GLY A 127 -0.70 14.14 -1.00
N TYR A 128 -1.90 14.24 -0.40
CA TYR A 128 -2.31 13.32 0.67
C TYR A 128 -2.51 11.88 0.16
N ARG A 129 -3.05 11.72 -1.04
CA ARG A 129 -3.29 10.41 -1.65
C ARG A 129 -1.99 9.76 -2.12
N ILE A 130 -1.05 10.56 -2.64
CA ILE A 130 0.30 10.11 -2.99
C ILE A 130 1.04 9.63 -1.74
N ALA A 131 0.99 10.39 -0.64
CA ALA A 131 1.59 10.00 0.63
C ALA A 131 0.99 8.68 1.16
N ALA A 132 -0.33 8.51 1.11
CA ALA A 132 -1.00 7.26 1.47
C ALA A 132 -0.57 6.07 0.60
N THR A 133 -0.40 6.28 -0.70
CA THR A 133 0.10 5.27 -1.64
C THR A 133 1.51 4.83 -1.27
N PHE A 134 2.42 5.78 -1.07
CA PHE A 134 3.81 5.48 -0.69
C PHE A 134 3.92 4.86 0.70
N SER A 135 3.06 5.25 1.65
CA SER A 135 2.95 4.60 2.94
C SER A 135 2.61 3.11 2.81
N ALA A 136 1.59 2.79 2.00
CA ALA A 136 1.20 1.40 1.75
C ALA A 136 2.28 0.59 1.02
N LEU A 137 2.98 1.20 0.05
CA LEU A 137 4.13 0.57 -0.60
C LEU A 137 5.29 0.34 0.37
N GLY A 138 5.63 1.33 1.20
CA GLY A 138 6.69 1.22 2.21
C GLY A 138 6.38 0.13 3.25
N ALA A 139 5.13 0.03 3.68
CA ALA A 139 4.67 -1.02 4.56
C ALA A 139 4.80 -2.41 3.90
N SER A 140 4.40 -2.52 2.63
CA SER A 140 4.58 -3.75 1.86
C SER A 140 6.04 -4.16 1.82
N VAL A 141 6.94 -3.26 1.41
CA VAL A 141 8.41 -3.46 1.41
C VAL A 141 8.92 -3.90 2.78
N THR A 142 8.43 -3.29 3.86
CA THR A 142 8.86 -3.65 5.22
C THR A 142 8.42 -5.07 5.59
N TRP A 143 7.20 -5.47 5.22
CA TRP A 143 6.74 -6.87 5.36
C TRP A 143 7.56 -7.84 4.50
N ILE A 144 8.00 -7.43 3.30
CA ILE A 144 8.92 -8.22 2.47
C ILE A 144 10.24 -8.48 3.20
N VAL A 145 10.80 -7.44 3.82
CA VAL A 145 12.06 -7.55 4.55
C VAL A 145 11.89 -8.52 5.72
N LEU A 146 10.82 -8.39 6.50
CA LEU A 146 10.52 -9.33 7.59
C LEU A 146 10.31 -10.77 7.10
N ALA A 147 9.65 -10.98 5.95
CA ALA A 147 9.51 -12.30 5.35
C ALA A 147 10.87 -12.93 5.04
N ASN A 148 11.81 -12.17 4.47
CA ASN A 148 13.16 -12.65 4.18
C ASN A 148 13.98 -12.93 5.44
N LEU A 149 13.86 -12.08 6.46
CA LEU A 149 14.53 -12.27 7.75
C LEU A 149 14.00 -13.49 8.53
N ALA A 150 12.75 -13.91 8.27
CA ALA A 150 12.15 -15.08 8.90
C ALA A 150 12.63 -16.41 8.29
N ILE A 151 13.13 -16.43 7.05
CA ILE A 151 13.60 -17.65 6.34
C ILE A 151 14.62 -18.46 7.17
N PRO A 152 15.73 -17.87 7.66
CA PRO A 152 16.75 -18.65 8.38
C PRO A 152 16.29 -19.14 9.75
N MET A 153 15.15 -18.66 10.27
CA MET A 153 14.65 -19.05 11.59
C MET A 153 13.88 -20.37 11.58
N ASP A 154 13.50 -20.88 10.39
CA ASP A 154 12.81 -22.17 10.17
C ASP A 154 11.61 -22.44 11.09
N VAL A 155 10.85 -21.38 11.41
CA VAL A 155 9.75 -21.43 12.39
C VAL A 155 8.39 -21.80 11.79
N GLY A 156 8.40 -22.35 10.57
CA GLY A 156 7.22 -22.81 9.84
C GLY A 156 6.29 -21.67 9.39
N GLY A 157 5.96 -21.59 8.09
CA GLY A 157 4.93 -20.72 7.51
C GLY A 157 5.03 -19.20 7.77
N LEU A 158 5.94 -18.72 8.61
CA LEU A 158 6.04 -17.33 9.06
C LEU A 158 6.43 -16.40 7.91
N GLU A 159 7.31 -16.87 7.02
CA GLU A 159 7.63 -16.19 5.76
C GLU A 159 6.37 -15.92 4.92
N TRP A 160 5.44 -16.89 4.88
CA TRP A 160 4.19 -16.79 4.14
C TRP A 160 3.21 -15.86 4.83
N ALA A 161 3.13 -15.89 6.16
CA ALA A 161 2.31 -14.95 6.91
C ALA A 161 2.73 -13.50 6.63
N TYR A 162 4.03 -13.20 6.66
CA TYR A 162 4.54 -11.87 6.29
C TYR A 162 4.37 -11.57 4.80
N GLY A 163 4.55 -12.56 3.92
CA GLY A 163 4.29 -12.42 2.48
C GLY A 163 2.82 -12.07 2.17
N ILE A 164 1.86 -12.68 2.87
CA ILE A 164 0.43 -12.36 2.75
C ILE A 164 0.15 -10.93 3.24
N ARG A 165 0.76 -10.49 4.34
CA ARG A 165 0.63 -9.11 4.84
C ARG A 165 1.22 -8.09 3.84
N ALA A 166 2.37 -8.42 3.24
CA ALA A 166 2.95 -7.62 2.18
C ALA A 166 2.03 -7.54 0.95
N LEU A 167 1.38 -8.64 0.55
CA LEU A 167 0.41 -8.65 -0.55
C LEU A 167 -0.85 -7.84 -0.22
N ALA A 168 -1.37 -7.95 1.01
CA ALA A 168 -2.53 -7.19 1.45
C ALA A 168 -2.26 -5.68 1.45
N THR A 169 -1.13 -5.25 2.01
CA THR A 169 -0.69 -3.84 2.01
C THR A 169 -0.42 -3.32 0.60
N LEU A 170 0.06 -4.19 -0.29
CA LEU A 170 0.21 -3.88 -1.70
C LEU A 170 -1.13 -3.70 -2.43
N CYS A 171 -2.14 -4.52 -2.15
CA CYS A 171 -3.49 -4.30 -2.67
C CYS A 171 -4.05 -2.95 -2.20
N ILE A 172 -3.81 -2.56 -0.94
CA ILE A 172 -4.17 -1.25 -0.41
C ILE A 172 -3.43 -0.13 -1.17
N ALA A 173 -2.13 -0.29 -1.45
CA ALA A 173 -1.38 0.65 -2.28
C ALA A 173 -1.99 0.79 -3.68
N GLY A 174 -2.41 -0.32 -4.30
CA GLY A 174 -3.12 -0.33 -5.58
C GLY A 174 -4.44 0.46 -5.54
N ILE A 175 -5.20 0.36 -4.45
CA ILE A 175 -6.44 1.14 -4.25
C ILE A 175 -6.12 2.63 -4.20
N TYR A 176 -5.10 3.05 -3.44
CA TYR A 176 -4.70 4.46 -3.38
C TYR A 176 -4.12 4.97 -4.70
N ALA A 177 -3.30 4.17 -5.39
CA ALA A 177 -2.75 4.52 -6.70
C ALA A 177 -3.86 4.71 -7.74
N PHE A 178 -4.85 3.81 -7.76
CA PHE A 178 -6.03 3.96 -8.61
C PHE A 178 -6.81 5.23 -8.26
N SER A 179 -6.95 5.56 -6.97
CA SER A 179 -7.57 6.80 -6.50
C SER A 179 -6.82 8.04 -7.01
N VAL A 180 -5.49 8.08 -6.93
CA VAL A 180 -4.65 9.17 -7.49
C VAL A 180 -4.87 9.32 -8.99
N ASN A 181 -4.79 8.21 -9.74
CA ASN A 181 -4.96 8.22 -11.19
C ASN A 181 -6.35 8.73 -11.58
N SER A 182 -7.40 8.25 -10.91
CA SER A 182 -8.77 8.69 -11.18
C SER A 182 -8.96 10.20 -11.00
N GLN A 183 -8.20 10.81 -10.08
CA GLN A 183 -8.27 12.24 -9.80
C GLN A 183 -7.48 13.06 -10.82
N GLN A 184 -6.27 12.61 -11.17
CA GLN A 184 -5.48 13.23 -12.25
C GLN A 184 -6.26 13.28 -13.56
N LEU A 185 -6.97 12.20 -13.88
CA LEU A 185 -7.84 12.10 -15.06
C LEU A 185 -8.98 13.12 -15.04
N ARG A 186 -9.59 13.38 -13.88
CA ARG A 186 -10.65 14.39 -13.74
C ARG A 186 -10.11 15.79 -13.98
N GLU A 187 -8.97 16.12 -13.39
CA GLU A 187 -8.36 17.44 -13.56
C GLU A 187 -8.01 17.71 -15.03
N VAL A 188 -7.49 16.73 -15.77
CA VAL A 188 -7.17 16.92 -17.20
C VAL A 188 -8.44 17.04 -18.06
N MET A 189 -9.51 16.31 -17.73
CA MET A 189 -10.77 16.31 -18.48
C MET A 189 -11.64 17.54 -18.23
N TYR A 190 -11.57 18.12 -17.02
CA TYR A 190 -12.40 19.25 -16.58
C TYR A 190 -11.59 20.54 -16.39
N ALA A 191 -10.30 20.55 -16.72
CA ALA A 191 -9.54 21.78 -16.83
C ALA A 191 -10.24 22.70 -17.84
N PRO A 192 -10.54 23.96 -17.48
CA PRO A 192 -11.04 24.92 -18.44
C PRO A 192 -10.06 25.00 -19.61
N HIS A 193 -10.58 24.84 -20.83
CA HIS A 193 -9.83 25.13 -22.03
C HIS A 193 -9.63 26.65 -22.09
N ASP A 194 -8.55 27.12 -21.47
CA ASP A 194 -8.00 28.46 -21.69
C ASP A 194 -7.07 28.45 -22.92
#